data_AF-A0A9E7HRN8-F1
#
_entry.id   AF-A0A9E7HRN8-F1
#
_cell.length_a   1.000
_cell.length_b   1.000
_cell.length_c   1.000
_cell.angle_alpha   90.00
_cell.angle_beta   90.00
_cell.angle_gamma   90.00
#
_symmetry.space_group_name_H-M   'P 1'
#
loop_
_entity.id
_entity.type
_entity.pdbx_description
1 polymer ?
#
loop_
_entity_poly.entity_id
_entity_poly.type
_entity_poly.pdbx_seq_one_letter_code
_entity_poly.pdbx_strand_id
1 'polypeptide(L)'
;MADVADGKAAVGVDGSEKKRQEQSAAFHELFSFADRWDCLLMAAGSVGAVVHGSAMPVFFLLFGDLVNGFGKNQHHLMVMTHEVSKYALYFVYLGLVVCLSSYAEIACWMYTGERQASALRRKYLEAVLRQDVGFFDTDARTGDIVFSVSTDTLLVQDAISEKVGNFIHYLSTFLAGLVVGFVSAWRLALLSVAVIPGIAFAGGLYAYTLTGLTSKSRESYANAGIVAEQVKHSTATMVLVLDLNMLEECACGGWWGFRGTVDG
;
A
#
# COMPACT_ATOMS: atom_id res chain seq x y z
N MET A 1 -13.60 21.94 -51.83
CA MET A 1 -14.56 20.91 -51.38
C MET A 1 -14.36 20.80 -49.88
N ALA A 2 -14.84 21.81 -49.17
CA ALA A 2 -16.19 21.91 -48.60
C ALA A 2 -16.10 21.54 -47.11
N ASP A 3 -16.08 22.60 -46.31
CA ASP A 3 -16.32 22.66 -44.88
C ASP A 3 -17.43 21.72 -44.40
N VAL A 4 -17.20 21.09 -43.26
CA VAL A 4 -18.24 20.88 -42.25
C VAL A 4 -17.66 21.30 -40.91
N ALA A 5 -17.93 22.55 -40.56
CA ALA A 5 -17.88 23.05 -39.21
C ALA A 5 -18.96 22.33 -38.40
N ASP A 6 -18.57 21.56 -37.39
CA ASP A 6 -19.48 21.13 -36.33
C ASP A 6 -19.20 21.98 -35.08
N GLY A 7 -20.07 22.95 -34.89
CA GLY A 7 -20.11 23.77 -33.69
C GLY A 7 -20.58 22.94 -32.51
N LYS A 8 -19.63 22.41 -31.74
CA LYS A 8 -19.94 21.87 -30.42
C LYS A 8 -20.01 23.01 -29.42
N ALA A 9 -21.21 23.55 -29.27
CA ALA A 9 -21.56 24.50 -28.22
C ALA A 9 -21.07 23.98 -26.87
N ALA A 10 -20.28 24.82 -26.19
CA ALA A 10 -19.88 24.64 -24.82
C ALA A 10 -21.14 24.63 -23.94
N VAL A 11 -21.60 23.44 -23.56
CA VAL A 11 -22.43 23.29 -22.36
C VAL A 11 -21.46 23.36 -21.19
N GLY A 12 -21.28 24.57 -20.68
CA GLY A 12 -20.65 24.80 -19.38
C GLY A 12 -21.53 24.16 -18.32
N VAL A 13 -21.18 22.93 -17.95
CA VAL A 13 -21.58 22.37 -16.65
C VAL A 13 -20.70 23.09 -15.63
N ASP A 14 -21.19 24.22 -15.13
CA ASP A 14 -20.70 24.86 -13.91
C ASP A 14 -21.13 23.98 -12.72
N GLY A 15 -20.49 22.82 -12.63
CA GLY A 15 -20.43 22.01 -11.44
C GLY A 15 -19.13 22.36 -10.76
N SER A 16 -19.16 23.38 -9.91
CA SER A 16 -18.14 23.58 -8.87
C SER A 16 -18.16 22.36 -7.94
N GLU A 17 -17.57 21.25 -8.36
CA GLU A 17 -17.03 20.24 -7.45
C GLU A 17 -15.97 20.96 -6.63
N LYS A 18 -16.35 21.40 -5.43
CA LYS A 18 -15.39 21.66 -4.37
C LYS A 18 -14.57 20.39 -4.22
N LYS A 19 -13.38 20.34 -4.83
CA LYS A 19 -12.33 19.38 -4.47
C LYS A 19 -12.18 19.48 -2.96
N ARG A 20 -12.76 18.51 -2.25
CA ARG A 20 -12.54 18.31 -0.82
C ARG A 20 -11.03 18.18 -0.70
N GLN A 21 -10.36 19.23 -0.21
CA GLN A 21 -8.94 19.18 0.04
C GLN A 21 -8.73 17.98 0.96
N GLU A 22 -8.07 16.94 0.48
CA GLU A 22 -7.49 15.92 1.33
C GLU A 22 -6.51 16.66 2.23
N GLN A 23 -6.97 17.05 3.42
CA GLN A 23 -6.10 17.50 4.48
C GLN A 23 -5.29 16.27 4.88
N SER A 24 -4.13 16.10 4.24
CA SER A 24 -3.13 15.14 4.67
C SER A 24 -2.74 15.53 6.09
N ALA A 25 -3.21 14.74 7.05
CA ALA A 25 -2.84 14.91 8.45
C ALA A 25 -1.31 14.85 8.58
N ALA A 26 -0.75 15.65 9.47
CA ALA A 26 0.70 15.68 9.64
C ALA A 26 1.18 14.31 10.14
N PHE A 27 2.30 13.80 9.62
CA PHE A 27 2.86 12.50 10.01
C PHE A 27 3.09 12.37 11.53
N HIS A 28 3.33 13.48 12.22
CA HIS A 28 3.47 13.51 13.68
C HIS A 28 2.13 13.34 14.42
N GLU A 29 1.01 13.76 13.85
CA GLU A 29 -0.32 13.54 14.43
C GLU A 29 -0.71 12.06 14.40
N LEU A 30 -0.12 11.28 13.49
CA LEU A 30 -0.25 9.82 13.44
C LEU A 30 0.25 9.15 14.73
N PHE A 31 1.28 9.73 15.36
CA PHE A 31 1.86 9.25 16.63
C PHE A 31 1.29 9.94 17.88
N SER A 32 0.23 10.75 17.74
CA SER A 32 -0.36 11.49 18.86
C SER A 32 -0.92 10.61 19.99
N PHE A 33 -1.15 9.32 19.71
CA PHE A 33 -1.62 8.32 20.66
C PHE A 33 -0.49 7.52 21.34
N ALA A 34 0.78 7.82 21.05
CA ALA A 34 1.92 7.11 21.60
C ALA A 34 2.12 7.43 23.09
N ASP A 35 2.11 6.40 23.94
CA ASP A 35 2.50 6.53 25.34
C ASP A 35 4.03 6.62 25.51
N ARG A 36 4.51 7.01 26.69
CA ARG A 36 5.96 7.05 27.00
C ARG A 36 6.64 5.69 26.82
N TRP A 37 5.91 4.60 27.07
CA TRP A 37 6.39 3.24 26.88
C TRP A 37 6.52 2.87 25.39
N ASP A 38 5.63 3.41 24.57
CA ASP A 38 5.64 3.21 23.12
C ASP A 38 6.80 3.97 22.48
N CYS A 39 7.11 5.18 22.98
CA CYS A 39 8.34 5.89 22.58
C CYS A 39 9.62 5.09 22.89
N LEU A 40 9.70 4.43 24.05
CA LEU A 40 10.86 3.59 24.39
C LEU A 40 10.97 2.38 23.46
N LEU A 41 9.85 1.71 23.18
CA LEU A 41 9.81 0.60 22.24
C LEU A 41 10.17 1.02 20.82
N MET A 42 9.65 2.16 20.34
CA MET A 42 10.01 2.72 19.04
C MET A 42 11.50 3.06 18.96
N ALA A 43 12.08 3.63 20.02
CA ALA A 43 13.52 3.89 20.06
C ALA A 43 14.33 2.60 20.01
N ALA A 44 13.95 1.58 20.79
CA ALA A 44 14.61 0.27 20.77
C ALA A 44 14.50 -0.42 19.40
N GLY A 45 13.31 -0.41 18.80
CA GLY A 45 13.06 -0.94 17.46
C GLY A 45 13.83 -0.20 16.38
N SER A 46 13.97 1.12 16.50
CA SER A 46 14.77 1.95 15.59
C SER A 46 16.26 1.62 15.66
N VAL A 47 16.80 1.42 16.88
CA VAL A 47 18.19 0.97 17.05
C VAL A 47 18.39 -0.42 16.46
N GLY A 48 17.44 -1.33 16.68
CA GLY A 48 17.42 -2.66 16.05
C GLY A 48 17.45 -2.57 14.53
N ALA A 49 16.61 -1.71 13.93
CA ALA A 49 16.53 -1.49 12.50
C ALA A 49 17.85 -0.95 11.91
N VAL A 50 18.51 -0.02 12.62
CA VAL A 50 19.80 0.51 12.18
C VAL A 50 20.87 -0.58 12.16
N VAL A 51 20.97 -1.38 13.22
CA VAL A 51 21.93 -2.49 13.32
C VAL A 51 21.64 -3.54 12.24
N HIS A 52 20.39 -3.97 12.11
CA HIS A 52 19.98 -4.97 11.13
C HIS A 52 20.22 -4.48 9.69
N GLY A 53 19.85 -3.24 9.36
CA GLY A 53 20.10 -2.67 8.03
C GLY A 53 21.59 -2.54 7.68
N SER A 54 22.43 -2.23 8.67
CA SER A 54 23.89 -2.15 8.48
C SER A 54 24.59 -3.51 8.29
N ALA A 55 23.89 -4.61 8.57
CA ALA A 55 24.49 -5.94 8.55
C ALA A 55 24.92 -6.40 7.15
N MET A 56 24.18 -6.03 6.10
CA MET A 56 24.51 -6.40 4.71
C MET A 56 25.86 -5.79 4.25
N PRO A 57 26.10 -4.46 4.38
CA PRO A 57 27.42 -3.88 4.12
C PRO A 57 28.55 -4.52 4.94
N VAL A 58 28.32 -4.78 6.23
CA VAL A 58 29.31 -5.41 7.12
C VAL A 58 29.62 -6.85 6.68
N PHE A 59 28.60 -7.61 6.26
CA PHE A 59 28.76 -8.95 5.71
C PHE A 59 29.71 -8.94 4.50
N PHE A 60 29.52 -8.01 3.56
CA PHE A 60 30.39 -7.91 2.38
C PHE A 60 31.83 -7.54 2.71
N LEU A 61 32.07 -6.73 3.74
CA LEU A 61 33.42 -6.43 4.22
C LEU A 61 34.11 -7.67 4.77
N LEU A 62 33.44 -8.39 5.69
CA LEU A 62 33.97 -9.63 6.26
C LEU A 62 34.22 -10.69 5.17
N PHE A 63 33.33 -10.75 4.18
CA PHE A 63 33.50 -11.64 3.03
C PHE A 63 34.71 -11.24 2.17
N GLY A 64 34.91 -9.94 1.93
CA GLY A 64 36.09 -9.43 1.24
C GLY A 64 37.40 -9.79 1.97
N ASP A 65 37.42 -9.65 3.29
CA ASP A 65 38.58 -10.01 4.12
C ASP A 65 38.85 -11.52 4.12
N LEU A 66 37.79 -12.33 4.18
CA LEU A 66 37.89 -13.77 4.02
C LEU A 66 38.53 -14.15 2.68
N VAL A 67 38.05 -13.58 1.57
CA VAL A 67 38.58 -13.82 0.22
C VAL A 67 40.04 -13.38 0.11
N ASN A 68 40.39 -12.24 0.70
CA ASN A 68 41.78 -11.75 0.74
C ASN A 68 42.69 -12.68 1.56
N GLY A 69 42.18 -13.26 2.64
CA GLY A 69 42.88 -14.26 3.45
C GLY A 69 43.20 -15.54 2.67
N PHE A 70 42.29 -15.99 1.81
CA PHE A 70 42.54 -17.08 0.86
C PHE A 70 43.59 -16.70 -0.18
N GLY A 71 43.48 -15.52 -0.79
CA GLY A 71 44.38 -15.08 -1.86
C GLY A 71 45.82 -14.88 -1.42
N LYS A 72 46.06 -14.33 -0.23
CA LYS A 72 47.41 -14.06 0.30
C LYS A 72 48.16 -15.32 0.73
N ASN A 73 47.45 -16.33 1.25
CA ASN A 73 48.07 -17.49 1.90
C ASN A 73 48.01 -18.78 1.05
N GLN A 74 47.83 -18.65 -0.26
CA GLN A 74 47.68 -19.77 -1.20
C GLN A 74 48.79 -20.84 -1.14
N HIS A 75 50.01 -20.46 -0.75
CA HIS A 75 51.15 -21.38 -0.61
C HIS A 75 51.34 -21.92 0.82
N HIS A 76 50.67 -21.36 1.82
CA HIS A 76 50.81 -21.71 3.24
C HIS A 76 49.47 -22.16 3.84
N LEU A 77 49.14 -23.44 3.60
CA LEU A 77 47.84 -24.02 3.95
C LEU A 77 47.45 -23.85 5.43
N MET A 78 48.43 -23.98 6.35
CA MET A 78 48.18 -23.90 7.80
C MET A 78 47.80 -22.49 8.28
N VAL A 79 48.37 -21.45 7.66
CA VAL A 79 48.04 -20.06 7.99
C VAL A 79 46.67 -19.69 7.39
N MET A 80 46.39 -20.18 6.19
CA MET A 80 45.11 -19.99 5.52
C MET A 80 43.95 -20.56 6.32
N THR A 81 44.06 -21.81 6.79
CA THR A 81 42.97 -22.46 7.56
C THR A 81 42.68 -21.74 8.88
N HIS A 82 43.70 -21.20 9.54
CA HIS A 82 43.54 -20.43 10.77
C HIS A 82 42.81 -19.10 10.54
N GLU A 83 43.21 -18.33 9.52
CA GLU A 83 42.53 -17.08 9.15
C GLU A 83 41.07 -17.32 8.76
N VAL A 84 40.81 -18.33 7.93
CA VAL A 84 39.46 -18.71 7.50
C VAL A 84 38.59 -19.13 8.69
N SER A 85 39.12 -19.91 9.62
CA SER A 85 38.40 -20.32 10.84
C SER A 85 38.02 -19.11 11.70
N LYS A 86 38.91 -18.11 11.80
CA LYS A 86 38.63 -16.86 12.52
C LYS A 86 37.49 -16.06 11.88
N TYR A 87 37.51 -15.86 10.56
CA TYR A 87 36.42 -15.16 9.86
C TYR A 87 35.10 -15.95 9.88
N ALA A 88 35.16 -17.29 9.84
CA ALA A 88 33.98 -18.13 10.00
C ALA A 88 33.29 -17.89 11.36
N LEU A 89 34.04 -17.74 12.45
CA LEU A 89 33.48 -17.36 13.75
C LEU A 89 32.86 -15.96 13.72
N TYR A 90 33.46 -14.99 13.03
CA TYR A 90 32.85 -13.66 12.87
C TYR A 90 31.52 -13.69 12.13
N PHE A 91 31.33 -14.57 11.14
CA PHE A 91 30.03 -14.78 10.50
C PHE A 91 28.97 -15.34 11.47
N VAL A 92 29.37 -16.23 12.38
CA VAL A 92 28.47 -16.75 13.42
C VAL A 92 28.04 -15.63 14.38
N TYR A 93 28.99 -14.81 14.85
CA TYR A 93 28.68 -13.66 15.71
C TYR A 93 27.79 -12.64 15.00
N LEU A 94 28.07 -12.33 13.73
CA LEU A 94 27.25 -11.43 12.92
C LEU A 94 25.82 -11.97 12.79
N GLY A 95 25.66 -13.27 12.49
CA GLY A 95 24.34 -13.90 12.38
C GLY A 95 23.53 -13.83 13.67
N LEU A 96 24.18 -14.02 14.82
CA LEU A 96 23.53 -13.89 16.13
C LEU A 96 23.08 -12.45 16.40
N VAL A 97 23.94 -11.46 16.13
CA VAL A 97 23.59 -10.04 16.25
C VAL A 97 22.41 -9.69 15.34
N VAL A 98 22.45 -10.11 14.08
CA VAL A 98 21.38 -9.88 13.09
C VAL A 98 20.07 -10.50 13.54
N CYS A 99 20.09 -11.73 14.05
CA CYS A 99 18.90 -12.42 14.54
C CYS A 99 18.26 -11.68 15.72
N LEU A 100 19.07 -11.25 16.70
CA LEU A 100 18.57 -10.48 17.84
C LEU A 100 18.06 -9.10 17.43
N SER A 101 18.80 -8.40 16.55
CA SER A 101 18.40 -7.05 16.10
C SER A 101 17.16 -7.08 15.22
N SER A 102 17.01 -8.07 14.34
CA SER A 102 15.84 -8.19 13.46
C SER A 102 14.58 -8.56 14.26
N TYR A 103 14.73 -9.43 15.26
CA TYR A 103 13.64 -9.72 16.19
C TYR A 103 13.23 -8.48 16.97
N ALA A 104 14.20 -7.74 17.54
CA ALA A 104 13.93 -6.52 18.31
C ALA A 104 13.27 -5.43 17.44
N GLU A 105 13.75 -5.25 16.21
CA GLU A 105 13.16 -4.35 15.21
C GLU A 105 11.69 -4.68 14.97
N ILE A 106 11.40 -5.89 14.48
CA ILE A 106 10.05 -6.26 14.05
C ILE A 106 9.11 -6.32 15.26
N ALA A 107 9.53 -6.94 16.36
CA ALA A 107 8.68 -7.11 17.54
C ALA A 107 8.31 -5.76 18.19
N CYS A 108 9.27 -4.84 18.36
CA CYS A 108 8.98 -3.55 18.99
C CYS A 108 8.06 -2.67 18.14
N TRP A 109 8.27 -2.65 16.81
CA TRP A 109 7.43 -1.89 15.89
C TRP A 109 6.02 -2.49 15.74
N MET A 110 5.90 -3.81 15.61
CA MET A 110 4.60 -4.49 15.57
C MET A 110 3.81 -4.30 16.85
N TYR A 111 4.45 -4.48 18.01
CA TYR A 111 3.78 -4.32 19.31
C TYR A 111 3.27 -2.90 19.53
N THR A 112 4.10 -1.90 19.21
CA THR A 112 3.72 -0.50 19.35
C THR A 112 2.59 -0.12 18.40
N GLY A 113 2.64 -0.56 17.14
CA GLY A 113 1.59 -0.27 16.16
C GLY A 113 0.24 -0.89 16.51
N GLU A 114 0.20 -2.12 17.03
CA GLU A 114 -1.04 -2.76 17.48
C GLU A 114 -1.68 -2.00 18.65
N ARG A 115 -0.87 -1.58 19.63
CA ARG A 115 -1.36 -0.81 20.78
C ARG A 115 -1.93 0.54 20.37
N GLN A 116 -1.24 1.26 19.49
CA GLN A 116 -1.71 2.56 18.99
C GLN A 116 -2.97 2.41 18.12
N ALA A 117 -3.03 1.38 17.26
CA ALA A 117 -4.21 1.08 16.45
C ALA A 117 -5.43 0.73 17.30
N SER A 118 -5.25 -0.07 18.35
CA SER A 118 -6.32 -0.41 19.30
C SER A 118 -6.84 0.82 20.06
N ALA A 119 -5.93 1.70 20.52
CA ALA A 119 -6.31 2.96 21.17
C ALA A 119 -7.05 3.91 20.21
N LEU A 120 -6.61 4.00 18.95
CA LEU A 120 -7.26 4.77 17.89
C LEU A 120 -8.66 4.23 17.61
N ARG A 121 -8.83 2.91 17.40
CA ARG A 121 -10.13 2.25 17.20
C ARG A 121 -11.10 2.57 18.34
N ARG A 122 -10.63 2.52 19.59
CA ARG A 122 -11.47 2.82 20.76
C ARG A 122 -11.97 4.26 20.77
N LYS A 123 -11.10 5.25 20.55
CA LYS A 123 -11.49 6.67 20.54
C LYS A 123 -12.34 7.02 19.32
N TYR A 124 -12.07 6.40 18.17
CA TYR A 124 -12.86 6.58 16.96
C TYR A 124 -14.29 6.10 17.20
N LEU A 125 -14.48 4.88 17.73
CA LEU A 125 -15.81 4.36 18.06
C LEU A 125 -16.52 5.23 19.12
N GLU A 126 -15.81 5.70 20.14
CA GLU A 126 -16.37 6.60 21.14
C GLU A 126 -16.85 7.93 20.52
N ALA A 127 -16.11 8.48 19.56
CA ALA A 127 -16.51 9.69 18.84
C ALA A 127 -17.75 9.45 17.95
N VAL A 128 -17.79 8.33 17.22
CA VAL A 128 -18.94 7.95 16.38
C VAL A 128 -20.21 7.78 17.23
N LEU A 129 -20.11 7.15 18.40
CA LEU A 129 -21.27 6.92 19.29
C LEU A 129 -21.81 8.21 19.94
N ARG A 130 -21.03 9.29 19.97
CA ARG A 130 -21.46 10.59 20.51
C ARG A 130 -22.08 11.51 19.46
N GLN A 131 -22.13 11.06 18.20
CA GLN A 131 -22.63 11.86 17.08
C GLN A 131 -24.16 11.84 17.02
N ASP A 132 -24.77 12.96 16.64
CA ASP A 132 -26.22 13.11 16.57
C ASP A 132 -26.86 12.19 15.51
N VAL A 133 -28.11 11.77 15.75
CA VAL A 133 -28.89 10.88 14.85
C VAL A 133 -29.00 11.46 13.44
N GLY A 134 -29.01 12.78 13.29
CA GLY A 134 -29.02 13.44 11.97
C GLY A 134 -27.82 13.12 11.08
N PHE A 135 -26.63 12.87 11.67
CA PHE A 135 -25.43 12.48 10.91
C PHE A 135 -25.56 11.10 10.25
N PHE A 136 -26.26 10.18 10.92
CA PHE A 136 -26.51 8.83 10.42
C PHE A 136 -27.60 8.79 9.33
N ASP A 137 -28.38 9.86 9.19
CA ASP A 137 -29.46 9.96 8.21
C ASP A 137 -29.02 10.71 6.94
N THR A 138 -28.07 11.66 7.04
CA THR A 138 -27.61 12.46 5.89
C THR A 138 -26.32 11.99 5.23
N ASP A 139 -25.31 11.54 5.98
CA ASP A 139 -23.94 11.45 5.45
C ASP A 139 -23.30 10.05 5.51
N ALA A 140 -23.89 9.09 6.23
CA ALA A 140 -23.25 7.79 6.40
C ALA A 140 -24.22 6.63 6.73
N ARG A 141 -24.36 5.67 5.81
CA ARG A 141 -24.98 4.38 6.13
C ARG A 141 -24.16 3.73 7.25
N THR A 142 -24.83 3.19 8.27
CA THR A 142 -24.20 2.57 9.44
C THR A 142 -23.15 1.50 9.05
N GLY A 143 -23.38 0.78 7.94
CA GLY A 143 -22.43 -0.20 7.40
C GLY A 143 -21.12 0.40 6.88
N ASP A 144 -21.17 1.59 6.26
CA ASP A 144 -20.00 2.24 5.69
C ASP A 144 -19.09 2.80 6.79
N ILE A 145 -19.67 3.31 7.89
CA ILE A 145 -18.91 3.78 9.05
C ILE A 145 -18.14 2.63 9.69
N VAL A 146 -18.81 1.51 9.97
CA VAL A 146 -18.18 0.35 10.62
C VAL A 146 -17.06 -0.23 9.76
N PHE A 147 -17.25 -0.23 8.44
CA PHE A 147 -16.22 -0.64 7.48
C PHE A 147 -15.03 0.33 7.44
N SER A 148 -15.28 1.64 7.39
CA SER A 148 -14.24 2.69 7.43
C SER A 148 -13.44 2.62 8.72
N VAL A 149 -14.09 2.47 9.89
CA VAL A 149 -13.40 2.32 11.18
C VAL A 149 -12.38 1.18 11.12
N SER A 150 -12.78 0.03 10.58
CA SER A 150 -11.91 -1.16 10.56
C SER A 150 -10.80 -1.02 9.53
N THR A 151 -11.14 -0.57 8.32
CA THR A 151 -10.21 -0.46 7.20
C THR A 151 -9.18 0.64 7.41
N ASP A 152 -9.63 1.85 7.77
CA ASP A 152 -8.75 3.01 7.92
C ASP A 152 -7.78 2.82 9.09
N THR A 153 -8.25 2.19 10.18
CA THR A 153 -7.37 1.89 11.32
C THR A 153 -6.37 0.78 11.02
N LEU A 154 -6.71 -0.20 10.18
CA LEU A 154 -5.76 -1.21 9.69
C LEU A 154 -4.69 -0.59 8.78
N LEU A 155 -5.08 0.33 7.89
CA LEU A 155 -4.12 1.05 7.04
C LEU A 155 -3.15 1.90 7.87
N VAL A 156 -3.66 2.59 8.89
CA VAL A 156 -2.82 3.33 9.85
C VAL A 156 -1.91 2.39 10.64
N GLN A 157 -2.42 1.24 11.07
CA GLN A 157 -1.64 0.22 11.77
C GLN A 157 -0.48 -0.28 10.90
N ASP A 158 -0.74 -0.67 9.65
CA ASP A 158 0.29 -1.15 8.71
C ASP A 158 1.36 -0.08 8.47
N ALA A 159 0.93 1.18 8.29
CA ALA A 159 1.84 2.30 8.13
C ALA A 159 2.78 2.46 9.32
N ILE A 160 2.25 2.47 10.56
CA ILE A 160 3.04 2.68 11.78
C ILE A 160 3.93 1.47 12.10
N SER A 161 3.39 0.25 11.98
CA SER A 161 4.07 -0.97 12.44
C SER A 161 5.08 -1.52 11.45
N GLU A 162 4.77 -1.53 10.15
CA GLU A 162 5.65 -2.15 9.16
C GLU A 162 6.45 -1.10 8.38
N LYS A 163 5.75 -0.09 7.82
CA LYS A 163 6.38 0.83 6.86
C LYS A 163 7.43 1.74 7.50
N VAL A 164 7.22 2.22 8.72
CA VAL A 164 8.21 3.08 9.40
C VAL A 164 9.47 2.30 9.77
N GLY A 165 9.34 1.08 10.30
CA GLY A 165 10.48 0.21 10.60
C GLY A 165 11.30 -0.08 9.34
N ASN A 166 10.64 -0.52 8.28
CA ASN A 166 11.27 -0.79 6.98
C ASN A 166 11.94 0.46 6.38
N PHE A 167 11.34 1.63 6.53
CA PHE A 167 11.94 2.89 6.07
C PHE A 167 13.27 3.17 6.77
N ILE A 168 13.32 3.05 8.10
CA ILE A 168 14.55 3.24 8.88
C ILE A 168 15.59 2.18 8.52
N HIS A 169 15.17 0.92 8.36
CA HIS A 169 16.03 -0.18 7.94
C HIS A 169 16.70 0.12 6.60
N TYR A 170 15.91 0.41 5.56
CA TYR A 170 16.46 0.66 4.22
C TYR A 170 17.30 1.94 4.16
N LEU A 171 16.93 2.96 4.93
CA LEU A 171 17.74 4.16 5.07
C LEU A 171 19.10 3.84 5.72
N SER A 172 19.11 3.01 6.76
CA SER A 172 20.35 2.53 7.39
C SER A 172 21.20 1.73 6.42
N THR A 173 20.62 0.76 5.71
CA THR A 173 21.32 -0.05 4.71
C THR A 173 21.94 0.82 3.62
N PHE A 174 21.20 1.83 3.14
CA PHE A 174 21.67 2.77 2.14
C PHE A 174 22.85 3.60 2.65
N LEU A 175 22.72 4.22 3.83
CA LEU A 175 23.77 5.05 4.42
C LEU A 175 25.02 4.23 4.76
N ALA A 176 24.85 3.09 5.42
CA ALA A 176 25.93 2.18 5.77
C ALA A 176 26.64 1.64 4.52
N GLY A 177 25.89 1.25 3.49
CA GLY A 177 26.43 0.79 2.22
C GLY A 177 27.23 1.87 1.49
N LEU A 178 26.74 3.11 1.50
CA LEU A 178 27.44 4.25 0.92
C LEU A 178 28.75 4.53 1.66
N VAL A 179 28.72 4.60 2.99
CA VAL A 179 29.92 4.81 3.82
C VAL A 179 30.95 3.71 3.58
N VAL A 180 30.53 2.44 3.66
CA VAL A 180 31.41 1.28 3.46
C VAL A 180 32.01 1.27 2.05
N GLY A 181 31.21 1.58 1.03
CA GLY A 181 31.66 1.64 -0.36
C GLY A 181 32.71 2.73 -0.59
N PHE A 182 32.47 3.94 -0.07
CA PHE A 182 33.41 5.05 -0.20
C PHE A 182 34.72 4.82 0.55
N VAL A 183 34.67 4.22 1.75
CA VAL A 183 35.86 3.91 2.55
C VAL A 183 36.72 2.83 1.89
N SER A 184 36.09 1.78 1.34
CA SER A 184 36.81 0.63 0.80
C SER A 184 37.42 0.91 -0.59
N ALA A 185 36.64 1.52 -1.49
CA ALA A 185 37.06 1.75 -2.87
C ALA A 185 36.37 2.97 -3.48
N TRP A 186 36.80 4.18 -3.09
CA TRP A 186 36.22 5.45 -3.55
C TRP A 186 36.09 5.58 -5.08
N ARG A 187 37.02 5.00 -5.86
CA ARG A 187 36.97 5.02 -7.34
C ARG A 187 35.82 4.19 -7.91
N LEU A 188 35.58 2.99 -7.36
CA LEU A 188 34.51 2.11 -7.80
C LEU A 188 33.15 2.57 -7.27
N ALA A 189 33.12 3.15 -6.06
CA ALA A 189 31.91 3.73 -5.47
C ALA A 189 31.40 4.95 -6.26
N LEU A 190 32.28 5.84 -6.73
CA LEU A 190 31.87 6.96 -7.59
C LEU A 190 31.24 6.48 -8.91
N LEU A 191 31.77 5.40 -9.49
CA LEU A 191 31.21 4.80 -10.68
C LEU A 191 29.81 4.24 -10.43
N SER A 192 29.60 3.52 -9.31
CA SER A 192 28.28 2.96 -9.00
C SER A 192 27.24 4.04 -8.74
N VAL A 193 27.60 5.13 -8.04
CA VAL A 193 26.72 6.28 -7.82
C VAL A 193 26.36 6.98 -9.13
N ALA A 194 27.29 7.10 -10.09
CA ALA A 194 27.02 7.70 -11.39
C ALA A 194 26.02 6.90 -12.25
N VAL A 195 25.92 5.58 -12.04
CA VAL A 195 24.99 4.71 -12.78
C VAL A 195 23.55 4.81 -12.24
N ILE A 196 23.37 5.14 -10.95
CA ILE A 196 22.04 5.21 -10.29
C ILE A 196 21.07 6.17 -11.00
N PRO A 197 21.44 7.43 -11.33
CA PRO A 197 20.57 8.34 -12.07
C PRO A 197 20.16 7.81 -13.45
N GLY A 198 21.06 7.11 -14.14
CA GLY A 198 20.77 6.51 -15.44
C GLY A 198 19.68 5.43 -15.35
N ILE A 199 19.78 4.56 -14.33
CA ILE A 199 18.76 3.54 -14.05
C ILE A 199 17.44 4.21 -13.63
N ALA A 200 17.50 5.22 -12.76
CA ALA A 200 16.33 5.96 -12.30
C ALA A 200 15.60 6.66 -13.46
N PHE A 201 16.33 7.23 -14.42
CA PHE A 201 15.74 7.85 -15.61
C PHE A 201 15.03 6.83 -16.51
N ALA A 202 15.69 5.70 -16.81
CA ALA A 202 15.09 4.64 -17.62
C ALA A 202 13.85 4.03 -16.93
N GLY A 203 13.93 3.77 -15.63
CA GLY A 203 12.81 3.28 -14.82
C GLY A 203 11.66 4.29 -14.72
N GLY A 204 11.98 5.59 -14.59
CA GLY A 204 10.99 6.66 -14.57
C GLY A 204 10.24 6.79 -15.90
N LEU A 205 10.94 6.69 -17.03
CA LEU A 205 10.31 6.69 -18.35
C LEU A 205 9.41 5.45 -18.54
N TYR A 206 9.86 4.29 -18.08
CA TYR A 206 9.05 3.06 -18.10
C TYR A 206 7.79 3.21 -17.23
N ALA A 207 7.92 3.72 -16.01
CA ALA A 207 6.78 3.93 -15.11
C ALA A 207 5.78 4.95 -15.68
N TYR A 208 6.27 6.06 -16.25
CA TYR A 208 5.44 7.08 -16.89
C TYR A 208 4.63 6.52 -18.06
N THR A 209 5.27 5.75 -18.94
CA THR A 209 4.55 5.14 -20.07
C THR A 209 3.55 4.10 -19.59
N LEU A 210 3.91 3.26 -18.62
CA LEU A 210 3.02 2.24 -18.07
C LEU A 210 1.80 2.84 -17.36
N THR A 211 1.98 3.90 -16.57
CA THR A 211 0.86 4.59 -15.90
C THR A 211 -0.06 5.27 -16.91
N GLY A 212 0.50 5.88 -17.96
CA GLY A 212 -0.28 6.46 -19.05
C GLY A 212 -1.06 5.43 -19.86
N LEU A 213 -0.53 4.21 -20.05
CA LEU A 213 -1.27 3.11 -20.67
C LEU A 213 -2.37 2.59 -19.74
N THR A 214 -2.06 2.41 -18.46
CA THR A 214 -3.01 1.92 -17.46
C THR A 214 -4.20 2.85 -17.29
N SER A 215 -3.99 4.17 -17.28
CA SER A 215 -5.08 5.15 -17.19
C SER A 215 -6.00 5.08 -18.41
N LYS A 216 -5.44 5.01 -19.63
CA LYS A 216 -6.20 4.83 -20.86
C LYS A 216 -6.97 3.51 -20.89
N SER A 217 -6.34 2.42 -20.45
CA SER A 217 -7.01 1.12 -20.33
C SER A 217 -8.20 1.22 -19.37
N ARG A 218 -8.01 1.81 -18.18
CA ARG A 218 -9.10 2.02 -17.21
C ARG A 218 -10.23 2.88 -17.78
N GLU A 219 -9.92 3.94 -18.52
CA GLU A 219 -10.93 4.78 -19.18
C GLU A 219 -11.76 4.00 -20.22
N SER A 220 -11.10 3.20 -21.06
CA SER A 220 -11.79 2.33 -22.01
C SER A 220 -12.68 1.30 -21.32
N TYR A 221 -12.23 0.72 -20.21
CA TYR A 221 -13.04 -0.20 -19.41
C TYR A 221 -14.20 0.50 -18.71
N ALA A 222 -14.02 1.74 -18.23
CA ALA A 222 -15.09 2.52 -17.62
C ALA A 222 -16.20 2.83 -18.65
N ASN A 223 -15.83 3.28 -19.86
CA ASN A 223 -16.79 3.53 -20.93
C ASN A 223 -17.56 2.26 -21.34
N ALA A 224 -16.87 1.13 -21.48
CA ALA A 224 -17.52 -0.16 -21.75
C ALA A 224 -18.43 -0.59 -20.59
N GLY A 225 -18.02 -0.32 -19.34
CA GLY A 225 -18.82 -0.58 -18.14
C GLY A 225 -20.13 0.20 -18.14
N ILE A 226 -20.10 1.49 -18.50
CA ILE A 226 -21.31 2.32 -18.63
C ILE A 226 -22.28 1.73 -19.66
N VAL A 227 -21.78 1.31 -20.82
CA VAL A 227 -22.62 0.69 -21.86
C VAL A 227 -23.20 -0.65 -21.37
N ALA A 228 -22.40 -1.48 -20.70
CA ALA A 228 -22.87 -2.73 -20.13
C ALA A 228 -23.93 -2.52 -19.05
N GLU A 229 -23.80 -1.47 -18.24
CA GLU A 229 -24.76 -1.09 -17.20
C GLU A 229 -26.08 -0.58 -17.79
N GLN A 230 -26.02 0.21 -18.87
CA GLN A 230 -27.20 0.63 -19.63
C GLN A 230 -27.97 -0.55 -20.21
N VAL A 231 -27.26 -1.55 -20.76
CA VAL A 231 -27.88 -2.77 -21.30
C VAL A 231 -28.54 -3.58 -20.19
N LYS A 232 -27.86 -3.79 -19.05
CA LYS A 232 -28.44 -4.48 -17.88
C LYS A 232 -29.75 -3.83 -17.43
N HIS A 233 -29.77 -2.51 -17.31
CA HIS A 233 -30.98 -1.78 -16.94
C HIS A 233 -32.09 -1.97 -17.98
N SER A 234 -31.76 -1.81 -19.27
CA SER A 234 -32.74 -1.94 -20.36
C SER A 234 -33.36 -3.34 -20.42
N THR A 235 -32.57 -4.41 -20.23
CA THR A 235 -33.09 -5.79 -20.20
C THR A 235 -34.04 -6.02 -19.02
N ALA A 236 -33.68 -5.53 -17.83
CA ALA A 236 -34.56 -5.63 -16.66
C ALA A 236 -35.89 -4.91 -16.88
N THR A 237 -35.87 -3.72 -17.51
CA THR A 237 -37.10 -2.99 -17.86
C THR A 237 -37.96 -3.76 -18.86
N MET A 238 -37.37 -4.36 -19.90
CA MET A 238 -38.13 -5.16 -20.88
C MET A 238 -38.83 -6.35 -20.24
N VAL A 239 -38.16 -7.08 -19.34
CA VAL A 239 -38.75 -8.23 -18.62
C VAL A 239 -39.93 -7.76 -17.75
N LEU A 240 -39.75 -6.66 -17.01
CA LEU A 240 -40.79 -6.12 -16.12
C LEU A 240 -42.03 -5.65 -16.90
N VAL A 241 -41.83 -5.02 -18.06
CA VAL A 241 -42.93 -4.63 -18.97
C VAL A 241 -43.63 -5.86 -19.54
N LEU A 242 -42.89 -6.92 -19.91
CA LEU A 242 -43.47 -8.17 -20.43
C LEU A 242 -44.32 -8.89 -19.36
N ASP A 243 -43.83 -8.94 -18.12
CA ASP A 243 -44.56 -9.51 -16.97
C ASP A 243 -45.83 -8.72 -16.66
N LEU A 244 -45.78 -7.38 -16.70
CA LEU A 244 -46.96 -6.53 -16.53
C LEU A 244 -48.00 -6.76 -17.63
N ASN A 245 -47.56 -6.85 -18.90
CA ASN A 245 -48.45 -7.08 -20.03
C ASN A 245 -49.10 -8.47 -19.98
N MET A 246 -48.36 -9.51 -19.56
CA MET A 246 -48.92 -10.85 -19.31
C MET A 246 -49.92 -10.87 -18.15
N LEU A 247 -49.67 -10.12 -17.07
CA LEU A 247 -50.62 -10.01 -15.96
C LEU A 247 -51.90 -9.29 -16.38
N GLU A 248 -51.81 -8.27 -17.23
CA GLU A 248 -52.97 -7.57 -17.79
C GLU A 248 -53.79 -8.49 -18.70
N GLU A 249 -53.14 -9.26 -19.57
CA GLU A 249 -53.81 -10.27 -20.41
C GLU A 249 -54.42 -11.41 -19.58
N CYS A 250 -53.77 -11.87 -18.51
CA CYS A 250 -54.33 -12.85 -17.58
C CYS A 250 -55.52 -12.30 -16.78
N ALA A 251 -55.46 -11.03 -16.33
CA ALA A 251 -56.56 -10.38 -15.61
C ALA A 251 -57.78 -10.16 -16.51
N CYS A 252 -57.56 -9.78 -17.77
CA CYS A 252 -58.63 -9.63 -18.77
C CYS A 252 -59.16 -10.99 -19.27
N GLY A 253 -58.28 -11.99 -19.43
CA GLY A 253 -58.66 -13.35 -19.84
C GLY A 253 -59.40 -14.15 -18.76
N GLY A 254 -59.10 -13.90 -17.48
CA GLY A 254 -59.79 -14.49 -16.33
C GLY A 254 -61.26 -14.04 -16.19
N TRP A 255 -61.63 -12.89 -16.76
CA TRP A 255 -63.00 -12.36 -16.72
C TRP A 255 -63.90 -12.88 -17.84
N TRP A 256 -63.35 -13.42 -18.93
CA TRP A 256 -64.14 -14.05 -20.00
C TRP A 256 -64.42 -15.54 -19.77
N GLY A 257 -63.67 -16.21 -18.86
CA GLY A 257 -63.85 -17.63 -18.54
C GLY A 257 -64.84 -17.95 -17.41
N PHE A 258 -65.33 -16.96 -16.65
CA PHE A 258 -66.20 -17.18 -15.48
C PHE A 258 -67.64 -16.65 -15.64
N ARG A 259 -68.05 -16.29 -16.87
CA ARG A 259 -69.40 -15.78 -17.16
C ARG A 259 -70.21 -16.66 -18.13
N GLY A 260 -70.00 -17.98 -18.07
CA GLY A 260 -70.65 -18.96 -18.96
C GLY A 260 -71.42 -20.11 -18.30
N THR A 261 -71.53 -20.20 -16.97
CA THR A 261 -72.20 -21.33 -16.30
C THR A 261 -72.98 -20.94 -15.05
N VAL A 262 -73.90 -19.96 -15.15
CA VAL A 262 -75.06 -19.86 -14.25
C VAL A 262 -76.23 -19.27 -15.04
N ASP A 263 -77.38 -19.92 -14.93
CA ASP A 263 -78.73 -19.59 -15.42
C ASP A 263 -79.17 -20.15 -16.79
N GLY A 264 -80.01 -21.19 -16.72
CA GLY A 264 -81.38 -21.16 -17.27
C GLY A 264 -81.60 -21.78 -18.62
#